data_AF-A0AAJ1X944-F1
#
_entry.id   AF-A0AAJ1X944-F1
#
_cell.length_a   1.000
_cell.length_b   1.000
_cell.length_c   1.000
_cell.angle_alpha   90.00
_cell.angle_beta   90.00
_cell.angle_gamma   90.00
#
_symmetry.space_group_name_H-M   'P 1'
#
loop_
_entity.id
_entity.type
_entity.pdbx_description
1 polymer ?
#
loop_
_entity_poly.entity_id
_entity_poly.type
_entity_poly.pdbx_seq_one_letter_code
_entity_poly.pdbx_strand_id
1 'polypeptide(L)' 'FFIFIIAYGWAKAWKLPHNIAAPAGMIGASNFFELAVAVAISLFGLNSGATLATVVGVLVEVPVMLALVRIANYTRKWFL' A
#
# COMPACT_ATOMS: atom_id res chain seq x y z
N PHE A 1 2.23 4.26 -3.39
CA PHE A 1 1.54 5.20 -4.30
C PHE A 1 1.53 4.74 -5.75
N PHE A 2 2.66 4.41 -6.38
CA PHE A 2 2.71 4.05 -7.81
C PHE A 2 1.73 2.91 -8.20
N ILE A 3 1.81 1.76 -7.53
CA ILE A 3 0.94 0.62 -7.82
C ILE A 3 -0.54 0.94 -7.56
N PHE A 4 -0.83 1.70 -6.48
CA PHE A 4 -2.19 2.20 -6.21
C PHE A 4 -2.75 2.98 -7.41
N ILE A 5 -1.98 3.94 -7.95
CA ILE A 5 -2.43 4.80 -9.06
C ILE A 5 -2.70 3.97 -10.31
N ILE A 6 -1.84 2.99 -10.61
CA ILE A 6 -2.04 2.08 -11.75
C ILE A 6 -3.32 1.26 -11.55
N ALA A 7 -3.45 0.55 -10.43
CA ALA A 7 -4.60 -0.31 -10.18
C ALA A 7 -5.92 0.48 -10.08
N TYR A 8 -5.91 1.61 -9.38
CA TYR A 8 -7.07 2.48 -9.19
C TYR A 8 -7.48 3.18 -10.49
N GLY A 9 -6.50 3.66 -11.27
CA GLY A 9 -6.72 4.25 -12.59
C GLY A 9 -7.25 3.23 -13.59
N TRP A 10 -6.74 1.99 -13.54
CA TRP A 10 -7.22 0.89 -14.37
C TRP A 10 -8.66 0.49 -14.02
N ALA A 11 -8.98 0.39 -12.72
CA ALA A 11 -10.34 0.14 -12.25
C ALA A 11 -11.32 1.23 -12.72
N LYS A 12 -10.86 2.49 -12.77
CA LYS A 12 -11.63 3.59 -13.36
C LYS A 12 -11.83 3.42 -14.86
N ALA A 13 -10.80 3.02 -15.61
CA ALA A 13 -10.89 2.78 -17.04
C ALA A 13 -11.91 1.66 -17.38
N TRP A 14 -12.01 0.65 -16.53
CA TRP A 14 -13.03 -0.42 -16.62
C TRP A 14 -14.41 -0.05 -16.06
N LYS A 15 -14.62 1.21 -15.64
CA LYS A 15 -15.88 1.71 -15.08
C LYS A 15 -16.40 0.87 -13.90
N LEU A 16 -15.48 0.33 -13.09
CA LEU A 16 -15.86 -0.38 -11.86
C LEU A 16 -16.45 0.61 -10.85
N PRO A 17 -17.42 0.18 -10.03
CA PRO A 17 -17.94 1.02 -8.95
C PRO A 17 -16.85 1.25 -7.89
N HIS A 18 -16.93 2.39 -7.18
CA HIS A 18 -15.91 2.80 -6.21
C HIS A 18 -15.65 1.76 -5.12
N ASN A 19 -16.72 1.08 -4.67
CA ASN A 19 -16.68 0.04 -3.65
C ASN A 19 -15.84 -1.19 -4.06
N ILE A 20 -15.53 -1.37 -5.34
CA ILE A 20 -14.61 -2.40 -5.85
C ILE A 20 -13.24 -1.78 -6.17
N ALA A 21 -13.24 -0.61 -6.84
CA ALA A 21 -12.02 0.05 -7.28
C ALA A 21 -11.10 0.47 -6.11
N ALA A 22 -11.66 0.99 -5.01
CA ALA A 22 -10.88 1.44 -3.87
C ALA A 22 -10.19 0.28 -3.13
N PRO A 23 -10.88 -0.82 -2.75
CA PRO A 23 -10.22 -2.01 -2.21
C PRO A 23 -9.21 -2.63 -3.16
N ALA A 24 -9.52 -2.74 -4.46
CA ALA A 24 -8.59 -3.29 -5.45
C ALA A 24 -7.28 -2.48 -5.54
N GLY A 25 -7.39 -1.14 -5.55
CA GLY A 25 -6.22 -0.25 -5.52
C GLY A 25 -5.39 -0.39 -4.23
N MET A 26 -6.06 -0.56 -3.08
CA MET A 26 -5.39 -0.76 -1.79
C MET A 26 -4.66 -2.10 -1.74
N ILE A 27 -5.29 -3.20 -2.16
CA ILE A 27 -4.67 -4.54 -2.17
C ILE A 27 -3.39 -4.53 -3.01
N GLY A 28 -3.40 -3.89 -4.19
CA GLY A 28 -2.19 -3.78 -5.01
C GLY A 28 -1.09 -2.91 -4.40
N ALA A 29 -1.45 -1.96 -3.52
CA ALA A 29 -0.50 -1.08 -2.88
C ALA A 29 0.06 -1.62 -1.55
N SER A 30 -0.63 -2.57 -0.92
CA SER A 30 -0.26 -3.19 0.36
C SER A 30 0.87 -4.19 0.22
N ASN A 31 1.79 -4.13 1.19
CA ASN A 31 2.93 -5.04 1.30
C ASN A 31 2.93 -5.62 2.73
N PHE A 32 3.43 -6.83 2.93
CA PHE A 32 3.49 -7.44 4.26
C PHE A 32 4.79 -7.07 5.00
N PHE A 33 4.92 -5.83 5.44
CA PHE A 33 6.18 -5.38 6.06
C PHE A 33 6.47 -6.06 7.41
N GLU A 34 5.45 -6.44 8.18
CA GLU A 34 5.64 -7.15 9.45
C GLU A 34 6.34 -8.51 9.23
N LEU A 35 5.97 -9.23 8.16
CA LEU A 35 6.65 -10.46 7.76
C LEU A 35 8.05 -10.17 7.21
N ALA A 36 8.21 -9.10 6.42
CA ALA A 36 9.50 -8.70 5.87
C ALA A 36 10.52 -8.36 6.96
N VAL A 37 10.10 -7.70 8.04
CA VAL A 37 10.94 -7.41 9.21
C VAL A 37 11.39 -8.70 9.89
N ALA A 38 10.48 -9.66 10.12
CA ALA A 38 10.82 -10.93 10.74
C ALA A 38 11.87 -11.71 9.92
N VAL A 39 11.73 -11.73 8.59
CA VAL A 39 12.68 -12.36 7.67
C VAL A 39 14.02 -11.60 7.61
N ALA A 40 13.99 -10.27 7.62
CA ALA A 40 15.21 -9.48 7.60
C ALA A 40 16.05 -9.68 8.87
N ILE A 41 15.40 -9.72 10.04
CA ILE A 41 16.06 -10.01 11.32
C ILE A 41 16.66 -11.42 11.32
N SER A 42 15.92 -12.42 10.82
CA SER A 42 16.37 -13.82 10.86
C SER A 42 17.55 -14.10 9.91
N LEU A 43 17.61 -13.42 8.76
CA LEU A 43 18.66 -13.63 7.76
C LEU A 43 19.88 -12.72 7.96
N PHE A 44 19.67 -11.46 8.36
CA PHE A 44 20.73 -10.44 8.37
C PHE A 44 21.08 -9.92 9.77
N GLY A 45 20.32 -10.30 10.80
CA GLY A 45 20.51 -9.83 12.18
C GLY A 45 20.05 -8.38 12.39
N LEU A 46 20.01 -7.96 13.67
CA LEU A 46 19.46 -6.65 14.06
C LEU A 46 20.31 -5.45 13.62
N ASN A 47 21.62 -5.62 13.51
CA ASN A 47 22.56 -4.54 13.18
C ASN A 47 22.74 -4.32 11.67
N SER A 48 22.04 -5.07 10.82
CA SER A 48 22.12 -4.91 9.38
C SER A 48 21.29 -3.73 8.88
N GLY A 49 21.80 -3.02 7.88
CA GLY A 49 21.06 -1.98 7.18
C GLY A 49 19.76 -2.48 6.52
N ALA A 50 19.70 -3.77 6.14
CA ALA A 50 18.49 -4.38 5.60
C ALA A 50 17.36 -4.40 6.64
N THR A 51 17.68 -4.80 7.87
CA THR A 51 16.74 -4.82 8.99
C THR A 51 16.23 -3.42 9.32
N LEU A 52 17.12 -2.43 9.41
CA LEU A 52 16.75 -1.03 9.62
C LEU A 52 15.79 -0.51 8.55
N ALA A 53 16.06 -0.80 7.27
CA ALA A 53 15.20 -0.38 6.16
C ALA A 53 13.79 -1.00 6.26
N THR A 54 13.68 -2.28 6.61
CA THR A 54 12.37 -2.93 6.76
C THR A 54 11.56 -2.41 7.95
N VAL A 55 12.20 -2.12 9.08
CA VAL A 55 11.52 -1.57 10.27
C VAL A 55 11.02 -0.16 10.00
N VAL A 56 11.83 0.68 9.36
CA VAL A 56 11.38 2.02 8.92
C VAL A 56 10.25 1.89 7.90
N GLY A 57 10.31 0.88 7.02
CA GLY A 57 9.24 0.52 6.10
C GLY A 57 7.88 0.33 6.78
N VAL A 58 7.82 -0.45 7.87
CA VAL A 58 6.59 -0.65 8.67
C VAL A 58 6.06 0.68 9.22
N LEU A 59 6.94 1.53 9.77
CA LEU A 59 6.54 2.82 10.34
C LEU A 59 5.96 3.77 9.29
N VAL A 60 6.44 3.67 8.04
CA VAL A 60 5.97 4.48 6.91
C VAL A 60 4.72 3.88 6.26
N GLU A 61 4.54 2.56 6.31
CA GLU A 61 3.43 1.87 5.68
C GLU A 61 2.07 2.37 6.20
N VAL A 62 1.87 2.37 7.52
CA VAL A 62 0.57 2.72 8.12
C VAL A 62 0.14 4.16 7.75
N PRO A 63 1.00 5.19 7.88
CA PRO A 63 0.68 6.54 7.41
C PRO A 63 0.36 6.60 5.91
N VAL A 64 1.12 5.89 5.07
CA VAL A 64 0.90 5.84 3.61
C VAL A 64 -0.45 5.21 3.31
N MET A 65 -0.84 4.14 4.01
CA MET A 65 -2.16 3.52 3.86
C MET A 65 -3.29 4.48 4.20
N LEU A 66 -3.19 5.19 5.32
CA LEU A 66 -4.19 6.19 5.70
C LEU A 66 -4.29 7.33 4.68
N ALA A 67 -3.16 7.75 4.10
CA ALA A 67 -3.14 8.73 3.03
C ALA A 67 -3.86 8.21 1.76
N LEU A 68 -3.63 6.95 1.37
CA LEU A 68 -4.32 6.31 0.25
C LEU A 68 -5.83 6.18 0.48
N VAL A 69 -6.25 5.81 1.70
CA VAL A 69 -7.67 5.79 2.09
C VAL A 69 -8.29 7.18 1.96
N ARG A 70 -7.59 8.23 2.40
CA ARG A 70 -8.05 9.61 2.25
C ARG A 70 -8.21 10.00 0.78
N ILE A 71 -7.24 9.64 -0.07
CA ILE A 71 -7.30 9.87 -1.53
C ILE A 71 -8.49 9.12 -2.15
N ALA A 72 -8.66 7.84 -1.84
CA ALA A 72 -9.77 7.02 -2.35
C ALA A 72 -11.13 7.60 -1.92
N ASN A 73 -11.26 8.06 -0.68
CA ASN A 73 -12.49 8.68 -0.18
C ASN A 73 -12.81 10.01 -0.87
N TYR A 74 -11.80 10.85 -1.12
CA TYR A 74 -11.98 12.14 -1.80
C TYR A 74 -12.35 11.98 -3.28
N THR A 75 -11.84 10.93 -3.92
CA THR A 75 -12.07 10.62 -5.33
C THR A 75 -13.32 9.77 -5.58
N ARG A 76 -14.19 9.58 -4.56
CA ARG A 76 -15.47 8.87 -4.72
C ARG A 76 -16.31 9.37 -5.88
N LYS A 77 -16.34 10.68 -6.10
CA LYS A 77 -17.12 11.33 -7.18
C LYS A 77 -16.59 11.03 -8.60
N TRP A 78 -15.41 10.43 -8.73
CA TRP A 78 -14.81 10.10 -10.03
C TRP A 78 -15.28 8.77 -10.59
N PHE A 79 -15.98 7.99 -9.79
CA PHE A 79 -16.52 6.68 -10.14
C PHE A 79 -18.04 6.79 -10.21
N LEU A 80 -18.62 6.02 -11.13
CA LEU A 80 -20.06 5.90 -11.32
C LEU A 80 -20.70 5.14 -10.17
#